data_AF-A0A7V3T4U6-F1
#
_entry.id   AF-A0A7V3T4U6-F1
#
_cell.length_a   1.000
_cell.length_b   1.000
_cell.length_c   1.000
_cell.angle_alpha   90.00
_cell.angle_beta   90.00
_cell.angle_gamma   90.00
#
_symmetry.space_group_name_H-M   'P 1'
#
loop_
_entity.id
_entity.type
_entity.pdbx_description
1 polymer ?
#
loop_
_entity_poly.entity_id
_entity_poly.type
_entity_poly.pdbx_seq_one_letter_code
_entity_poly.pdbx_strand_id
1 'polypeptide(L)'
;MKACALMPIFAVFLTSGCGFVHEEHLTGPYCLIAVDTLDEMEVAYRLPNGNAIGRIPETVFAVGWNERYIVAKRHPQNNRSITHFYYLDMTRDSPYAEPSASVTGPLSESEFLLKRAELGLPEFSRTIKSLE
;
A
#
# COMPACT_ATOMS: atom_id res chain seq x y z
N MET A 1 -18.40 50.42 -38.18
CA MET A 1 -18.13 50.22 -36.73
C MET A 1 -18.99 49.06 -36.27
N LYS A 2 -18.40 47.88 -36.02
CA LYS A 2 -19.10 46.75 -35.38
C LYS A 2 -18.22 46.30 -34.22
N ALA A 3 -18.83 46.32 -33.04
CA ALA A 3 -18.18 46.18 -31.75
C ALA A 3 -17.78 44.73 -31.44
N CYS A 4 -16.77 44.66 -30.59
CA CYS A 4 -16.33 43.58 -29.70
C CYS A 4 -17.30 42.42 -29.47
N ALA A 5 -16.75 41.22 -29.53
CA ALA A 5 -16.96 40.21 -28.49
C ALA A 5 -15.69 39.34 -28.40
N LEU A 6 -14.76 39.72 -27.53
CA LEU A 6 -13.74 38.82 -26.99
C LEU A 6 -14.47 37.91 -26.00
N MET A 7 -14.63 36.63 -26.33
CA MET A 7 -15.21 35.64 -25.44
C MET A 7 -14.06 34.83 -24.82
N PRO A 8 -13.70 35.08 -23.55
CA PRO A 8 -12.67 34.28 -22.89
C PRO A 8 -13.30 32.94 -22.52
N ILE A 9 -12.88 31.85 -23.18
CA ILE A 9 -13.28 30.50 -22.77
C ILE A 9 -12.39 30.10 -21.59
N PHE A 10 -12.99 30.29 -20.42
CA PHE A 10 -12.73 29.71 -19.11
C PHE A 10 -11.83 28.46 -19.14
N ALA A 11 -10.61 28.60 -18.63
CA ALA A 11 -9.74 27.46 -18.34
C ALA A 11 -10.35 26.63 -17.20
N VAL A 12 -10.87 25.46 -17.52
CA VAL A 12 -11.35 24.49 -16.53
C VAL A 12 -10.12 23.87 -15.86
N PHE A 13 -9.74 24.42 -14.71
CA PHE A 13 -8.81 23.79 -13.79
C PHE A 13 -9.52 22.56 -13.17
N LEU A 14 -9.29 21.37 -13.73
CA LEU A 14 -9.69 20.11 -13.13
C LEU A 14 -8.75 19.82 -11.95
N THR A 15 -9.00 20.41 -10.78
CA THR A 15 -8.37 19.93 -9.54
C THR A 15 -9.10 18.69 -9.07
N SER A 16 -8.81 17.55 -9.70
CA SER A 16 -9.17 16.23 -9.20
C SER A 16 -8.15 15.86 -8.13
N GLY A 17 -8.50 16.03 -6.85
CA GLY A 17 -7.61 15.71 -5.74
C GLY A 17 -8.32 14.96 -4.62
N CYS A 18 -9.26 14.08 -4.95
CA CYS A 18 -9.72 13.03 -4.03
C CYS A 18 -9.21 11.69 -4.59
N GLY A 19 -7.95 11.36 -4.35
CA GLY A 19 -7.36 10.12 -4.86
C GLY A 19 -5.94 9.89 -4.36
N PHE A 20 -5.51 8.64 -4.40
CA PHE A 20 -4.15 8.23 -4.06
C PHE A 20 -3.19 8.56 -5.20
N VAL A 21 -1.96 9.01 -4.89
CA VAL A 21 -0.88 9.12 -5.90
C VAL A 21 -0.47 7.76 -6.45
N HIS A 22 -0.70 6.70 -5.68
CA HIS A 22 -0.54 5.33 -6.12
C HIS A 22 -1.69 4.46 -5.59
N GLU A 23 -2.24 3.61 -6.46
CA GLU A 23 -3.15 2.54 -6.09
C GLU A 23 -2.88 1.31 -6.97
N GLU A 24 -2.49 0.19 -6.38
CA GLU A 24 -2.34 -1.10 -7.05
C GLU A 24 -3.12 -2.17 -6.28
N HIS A 25 -4.03 -2.86 -6.95
CA HIS A 25 -4.72 -4.01 -6.37
C HIS A 25 -3.75 -5.19 -6.21
N LEU A 26 -3.75 -5.82 -5.02
CA LEU A 26 -2.95 -7.02 -4.75
C LEU A 26 -3.78 -8.29 -4.91
N THR A 27 -4.77 -8.47 -4.04
CA THR A 27 -5.69 -9.61 -4.00
C THR A 27 -6.88 -9.29 -3.11
N GLY A 28 -8.07 -9.80 -3.43
CA GLY A 28 -9.27 -9.62 -2.61
C GLY A 28 -9.52 -8.14 -2.26
N PRO A 29 -9.72 -7.76 -0.99
CA PRO A 29 -9.87 -6.36 -0.60
C PRO A 29 -8.52 -5.64 -0.41
N TYR A 30 -7.38 -6.26 -0.67
CA TYR A 30 -6.07 -5.69 -0.37
C TYR A 30 -5.46 -4.95 -1.55
N CYS A 31 -4.83 -3.82 -1.25
CA CYS A 31 -4.17 -2.97 -2.21
C CYS A 31 -2.89 -2.35 -1.62
N LEU A 32 -1.98 -1.96 -2.49
CA LEU A 32 -0.97 -0.96 -2.20
C LEU A 32 -1.57 0.42 -2.47
N ILE A 33 -1.39 1.34 -1.54
CA ILE A 33 -1.80 2.73 -1.70
C ILE A 33 -0.68 3.66 -1.23
N ALA A 34 -0.65 4.86 -1.79
CA ALA A 34 0.13 5.98 -1.27
C ALA A 34 -0.67 7.26 -1.48
N VAL A 35 -0.81 8.11 -0.46
CA VAL A 35 -1.75 9.25 -0.50
C VAL A 35 -1.16 10.40 -1.29
N ASP A 36 -0.09 11.00 -0.77
CA ASP A 36 0.54 12.21 -1.30
C ASP A 36 1.86 11.89 -2.00
N THR A 37 2.66 10.97 -1.45
CA THR A 37 3.99 10.62 -2.00
C THR A 37 4.22 9.12 -2.02
N LEU A 38 5.09 8.62 -2.91
CA LEU A 38 5.42 7.19 -2.95
C LEU A 38 6.07 6.69 -1.65
N ASP A 39 6.67 7.55 -0.85
CA ASP A 39 7.25 7.15 0.45
C ASP A 39 6.16 6.73 1.46
N GLU A 40 4.90 7.09 1.23
CA GLU A 40 3.72 6.70 2.01
C GLU A 40 3.10 5.38 1.54
N MET A 41 3.83 4.61 0.72
CA MET A 41 3.35 3.33 0.21
C MET A 41 3.04 2.38 1.36
N GLU A 42 1.79 1.96 1.52
CA GLU A 42 1.36 1.00 2.51
C GLU A 42 0.50 -0.13 1.91
N VAL A 43 0.44 -1.27 2.60
CA VAL A 43 -0.58 -2.29 2.31
C VAL A 43 -1.84 -1.90 3.09
N ALA A 44 -2.96 -1.79 2.39
CA ALA A 44 -4.24 -1.39 2.97
C ALA A 44 -5.39 -2.33 2.57
N TYR A 45 -6.44 -2.33 3.41
CA TYR A 45 -7.72 -2.97 3.16
C TYR A 45 -8.69 -1.96 2.56
N ARG A 46 -9.22 -2.24 1.37
CA ARG A 46 -10.21 -1.44 0.66
C ARG A 46 -11.62 -1.71 1.17
N LEU A 47 -12.28 -0.65 1.62
CA LEU A 47 -13.67 -0.68 2.06
C LEU A 47 -14.63 -0.55 0.86
N PRO A 48 -15.88 -1.03 0.99
CA PRO A 48 -16.88 -0.90 -0.07
C PRO A 48 -17.21 0.54 -0.48
N ASN A 49 -16.95 1.53 0.39
CA ASN A 49 -17.17 2.95 0.12
C ASN A 49 -16.00 3.62 -0.61
N GLY A 50 -14.96 2.88 -1.00
CA GLY A 50 -13.77 3.40 -1.69
C GLY A 50 -12.67 3.90 -0.76
N ASN A 51 -12.91 4.01 0.54
CA ASN A 51 -11.84 4.30 1.51
C ASN A 51 -10.92 3.09 1.68
N ALA A 52 -9.73 3.32 2.23
CA ALA A 52 -8.81 2.28 2.58
C ALA A 52 -8.34 2.43 4.03
N ILE A 53 -8.07 1.32 4.71
CA ILE A 53 -7.54 1.28 6.07
C ILE A 53 -6.22 0.53 6.03
N GLY A 54 -5.15 1.19 6.47
CA GLY A 54 -3.80 0.62 6.52
C GLY A 54 -3.73 -0.71 7.28
N ARG A 55 -2.84 -1.59 6.84
CA ARG A 55 -2.52 -2.88 7.46
C ARG A 55 -1.02 -3.01 7.71
N ILE A 56 -0.21 -2.86 6.66
CA ILE A 56 1.25 -2.82 6.79
C ILE A 56 1.70 -1.41 6.46
N PRO A 57 2.16 -0.63 7.45
CA PRO A 57 2.45 0.78 7.28
C PRO A 57 3.66 1.04 6.39
N GLU A 58 3.72 2.26 5.88
CA GLU A 58 4.80 2.82 5.06
C GLU A 58 6.22 2.68 5.65
N THR A 59 7.28 2.66 4.85
CA THR A 59 7.34 2.69 3.37
C THR A 59 7.48 1.29 2.81
N VAL A 60 6.40 0.70 2.31
CA VAL A 60 6.41 -0.62 1.69
C VAL A 60 7.07 -0.53 0.31
N PHE A 61 8.12 -1.31 0.08
CA PHE A 61 8.85 -1.32 -1.21
C PHE A 61 8.84 -2.68 -1.92
N ALA A 62 8.42 -3.75 -1.22
CA ALA A 62 8.22 -5.05 -1.84
C ALA A 62 7.08 -5.81 -1.18
N VAL A 63 6.27 -6.50 -1.98
CA VAL A 63 5.17 -7.35 -1.51
C VAL A 63 5.11 -8.67 -2.27
N GLY A 64 4.48 -9.66 -1.64
CA GLY A 64 4.13 -10.93 -2.24
C GLY A 64 2.88 -11.48 -1.58
N TRP A 65 2.12 -12.33 -2.26
CA TRP A 65 0.90 -12.89 -1.70
C TRP A 65 0.59 -14.29 -2.23
N ASN A 66 -0.18 -15.04 -1.45
CA ASN A 66 -0.83 -16.28 -1.84
C ASN A 66 -2.30 -16.25 -1.37
N GLU A 67 -2.96 -17.41 -1.29
CA GLU A 67 -4.37 -17.50 -0.88
C GLU A 67 -4.65 -17.07 0.57
N ARG A 68 -3.64 -17.08 1.45
CA ARG A 68 -3.80 -16.82 2.88
C ARG A 68 -3.01 -15.62 3.38
N TYR A 69 -1.82 -15.39 2.84
CA TYR A 69 -0.87 -14.43 3.37
C TYR A 69 -0.52 -13.35 2.35
N ILE A 70 -0.32 -12.13 2.85
CA ILE A 70 0.45 -11.07 2.19
C ILE A 70 1.73 -10.89 2.98
N VAL A 71 2.88 -10.82 2.31
CA VAL A 71 4.16 -10.45 2.90
C VAL A 71 4.60 -9.10 2.39
N ALA A 72 5.31 -8.34 3.21
CA ALA A 72 5.85 -7.05 2.81
C ALA A 72 7.24 -6.80 3.41
N LYS A 73 8.06 -6.06 2.66
CA LYS A 73 9.25 -5.37 3.18
C LYS A 73 8.94 -3.88 3.28
N ARG A 74 9.39 -3.25 4.36
CA ARG A 74 9.31 -1.79 4.49
C ARG A 74 10.58 -1.15 5.03
N HIS A 75 10.75 0.12 4.69
CA HIS A 75 11.72 1.01 5.33
C HIS A 75 11.03 1.77 6.47
N PRO A 76 11.43 1.55 7.73
CA PRO A 76 10.86 2.29 8.85
C PRO A 76 11.29 3.77 8.78
N GLN A 77 10.32 4.69 8.90
CA GLN A 77 10.55 6.14 8.79
C GLN A 77 11.34 6.53 7.52
N ASN A 78 11.02 5.90 6.38
CA ASN A 78 11.63 6.11 5.07
C ASN A 78 13.16 5.84 5.06
N ASN A 79 13.71 5.21 6.10
CA ASN A 79 15.14 4.92 6.19
C ASN A 79 15.50 3.67 5.37
N ARG A 80 15.98 3.91 4.14
CA ARG A 80 16.34 2.85 3.18
C ARG A 80 17.48 1.92 3.62
N SER A 81 18.25 2.31 4.65
CA SER A 81 19.29 1.43 5.21
C SER A 81 18.75 0.32 6.11
N ILE A 82 17.48 0.39 6.51
CA ILE A 82 16.84 -0.58 7.40
C ILE A 82 15.68 -1.24 6.66
N THR A 83 15.61 -2.56 6.71
CA THR A 83 14.48 -3.32 6.18
C THR A 83 13.80 -4.09 7.29
N HIS A 84 12.51 -3.85 7.48
CA HIS A 84 11.66 -4.69 8.32
C HIS A 84 10.74 -5.55 7.47
N PHE A 85 10.49 -6.76 7.95
CA PHE A 85 9.64 -7.74 7.28
C PHE A 85 8.32 -7.88 8.03
N TYR A 86 7.25 -8.09 7.29
CA TYR A 86 5.91 -8.26 7.80
C TYR A 86 5.19 -9.37 7.06
N TYR A 87 4.22 -9.99 7.73
CA TYR A 87 3.19 -10.75 7.05
C TYR A 87 1.81 -10.43 7.64
N LEU A 88 0.78 -10.50 6.80
CA LEU A 88 -0.62 -10.35 7.13
C LEU A 88 -1.32 -11.70 6.87
N ASP A 89 -1.98 -12.25 7.88
CA ASP A 89 -2.88 -13.39 7.73
C ASP A 89 -4.30 -12.90 7.36
N MET A 90 -4.64 -13.00 6.08
CA MET A 90 -5.91 -12.50 5.54
C MET A 90 -7.12 -13.23 6.14
N THR A 91 -6.94 -14.46 6.66
CA THR A 91 -8.04 -15.22 7.28
C THR A 91 -8.41 -14.71 8.67
N ARG A 92 -7.54 -13.91 9.28
CA ARG A 92 -7.73 -13.30 10.60
C ARG A 92 -8.10 -11.83 10.53
N ASP A 93 -8.17 -11.27 9.33
CA ASP A 93 -8.43 -9.86 9.11
C ASP A 93 -9.89 -9.61 8.73
N SER A 94 -10.35 -8.38 8.89
CA SER A 94 -11.69 -7.96 8.48
C SER A 94 -11.69 -6.46 8.16
N PRO A 95 -12.74 -5.91 7.53
CA PRO A 95 -12.75 -4.51 7.10
C PRO A 95 -12.35 -3.51 8.20
N TYR A 96 -12.82 -3.73 9.43
CA TYR A 96 -12.61 -2.83 10.57
C TYR A 96 -11.80 -3.48 11.70
N ALA A 97 -11.08 -4.58 11.41
CA ALA A 97 -10.19 -5.17 12.39
C ALA A 97 -8.99 -4.26 12.65
N GLU A 98 -8.57 -4.21 13.92
CA GLU A 98 -7.27 -3.64 14.28
C GLU A 98 -6.15 -4.44 13.59
N PRO A 99 -5.19 -3.78 12.92
CA PRO A 99 -4.12 -4.47 12.19
C PRO A 99 -3.36 -5.49 13.05
N SER A 100 -3.18 -5.23 14.35
CA SER A 100 -2.50 -6.15 15.27
C SER A 100 -3.18 -7.51 15.43
N ALA A 101 -4.44 -7.67 15.02
CA ALA A 101 -5.15 -8.94 15.05
C ALA A 101 -4.68 -9.92 13.96
N SER A 102 -4.13 -9.42 12.85
CA SER A 102 -3.83 -10.18 11.63
C SER A 102 -2.42 -9.94 11.07
N VAL A 103 -1.80 -8.81 11.41
CA VAL A 103 -0.46 -8.40 10.97
C VAL A 103 0.59 -8.78 12.01
N THR A 104 1.68 -9.40 11.55
CA THR A 104 2.85 -9.70 12.38
C THR A 104 4.08 -8.99 11.83
N GLY A 105 4.74 -8.24 12.71
CA GLY A 105 5.99 -7.53 12.47
C GLY A 105 6.13 -6.31 13.40
N PRO A 106 7.23 -5.55 13.32
CA PRO A 106 8.38 -5.78 12.44
C PRO A 106 9.15 -7.05 12.81
N LEU A 107 9.55 -7.81 11.80
CA LEU A 107 10.46 -8.94 11.92
C LEU A 107 11.81 -8.58 11.31
N SER A 108 12.88 -9.12 11.88
CA SER A 108 14.16 -9.25 11.21
C SER A 108 14.09 -10.23 10.04
N GLU A 109 15.09 -10.23 9.16
CA GLU A 109 15.16 -11.16 8.04
C GLU A 109 15.20 -12.62 8.51
N SER A 110 15.98 -12.94 9.55
CA SER A 110 16.07 -14.30 10.08
C SER A 110 14.74 -14.78 10.67
N GLU A 111 14.05 -13.95 11.45
CA GLU A 111 12.71 -14.26 11.98
C GLU A 111 11.70 -14.47 10.86
N PHE A 112 11.74 -13.62 9.83
CA PHE A 112 10.86 -13.75 8.68
C PHE A 112 11.13 -15.03 7.88
N LEU A 113 12.39 -15.40 7.67
CA LEU A 113 12.75 -16.65 6.99
C LEU A 113 12.30 -17.88 7.77
N LEU A 114 12.39 -17.86 9.10
CA LEU A 114 11.84 -18.91 9.95
C LEU A 114 10.32 -18.99 9.80
N LYS A 115 9.61 -17.85 9.87
CA LYS A 115 8.15 -17.81 9.68
C LYS A 115 7.73 -18.21 8.27
N ARG A 116 8.54 -17.89 7.26
CA ARG A 116 8.32 -18.31 5.87
C ARG A 116 8.33 -19.83 5.74
N ALA A 117 9.33 -20.48 6.31
CA ALA A 117 9.42 -21.93 6.31
C ALA A 117 8.29 -22.58 7.13
N GLU A 118 7.96 -22.02 8.30
CA GLU A 118 6.93 -22.54 9.21
C GLU A 118 5.51 -22.45 8.62
N LEU A 119 5.17 -21.31 8.02
CA LEU A 119 3.80 -20.97 7.60
C LEU A 119 3.57 -21.11 6.09
N GLY A 120 4.62 -21.36 5.30
CA GLY A 120 4.54 -21.32 3.84
C GLY A 120 4.27 -19.92 3.30
N LEU A 121 4.95 -18.90 3.85
CA LEU A 121 4.78 -17.52 3.37
C LEU A 121 5.26 -17.40 1.92
N PRO A 122 4.58 -16.60 1.08
CA PRO A 122 4.93 -16.43 -0.32
C PRO A 122 6.27 -15.72 -0.53
N GLU A 123 6.83 -15.90 -1.72
CA GLU A 123 7.92 -15.07 -2.21
C GLU A 123 7.44 -13.66 -2.55
N PHE A 124 8.35 -12.69 -2.54
CA PHE A 124 8.06 -11.35 -3.01
C PHE A 124 7.89 -11.38 -4.54
N SER A 125 6.74 -10.90 -5.02
CA SER A 125 6.39 -10.92 -6.45
C SER A 125 6.33 -9.52 -7.06
N ARG A 126 6.28 -8.47 -6.24
CA ARG A 126 6.27 -7.06 -6.66
C ARG A 126 7.28 -6.26 -5.86
N THR A 127 8.00 -5.39 -6.56
CA THR A 127 8.99 -4.46 -5.99
C THR A 127 8.81 -3.09 -6.61
N ILE A 128 8.62 -2.08 -5.77
CA ILE A 128 8.54 -0.68 -6.18
C ILE A 128 9.97 -0.15 -6.27
N LYS A 129 10.57 -0.23 -7.46
CA LYS A 129 12.01 0.07 -7.68
C LYS A 129 12.47 1.45 -7.24
N SER A 130 11.57 2.44 -7.21
CA SER A 130 11.90 3.78 -6.72
C SER A 130 12.02 3.85 -5.19
N LEU A 131 11.54 2.84 -4.46
CA LEU A 131 11.52 2.75 -3.00
C LEU A 131 12.45 1.67 -2.43
N GLU A 132 13.00 0.80 -3.29
CA GLU A 132 14.09 -0.14 -2.93
C GLU A 132 15.36 0.62 -2.53
#